data_AF-A0A6I9MRX2-F1
#
_entry.id   AF-A0A6I9MRX2-F1
#
_cell.length_a   1.000
_cell.length_b   1.000
_cell.length_c   1.000
_cell.angle_alpha   90.00
_cell.angle_beta   90.00
_cell.angle_gamma   90.00
#
_symmetry.space_group_name_H-M   'P 1'
#
loop_
_entity.id
_entity.type
_entity.pdbx_description
1 polymer ?
#
loop_
_entity_poly.entity_id
_entity_poly.type
_entity_poly.pdbx_seq_one_letter_code
_entity_poly.pdbx_strand_id
1 'polypeptide(L)'
;MDISPIDLINIERFSTRVVALAEYRLGLQEYLRCKMAQVAPNLAALIGEVVGARLISHAGSLTNLAKYPASTVQILGAEKALFRALKTKGNTPKYGLIFHSTFIGRAAAKNKGRISRYLANKCTIASRIDCFSEVPTSVYGDKLRGQVEERLSFYETGDVPRKNLDVMKEAVKEATDVATEIKRKLEKKEKKRKKREKKMQEDAGETNGEAEAENGDADTKPAAEEVEMESQNGAEETPRKKKKRKSEAVEVAVVEEETETPSKKKKKRKSEAIEAEPAEETETPVSEKKKRKKKETTD
;
A
#
# COMPACT_ATOMS: atom_id res chain seq x y z
N MET A 1 38.15 24.95 -9.85
CA MET A 1 37.54 25.41 -8.58
C MET A 1 37.91 24.39 -7.55
N ASP A 2 38.76 24.75 -6.60
CA ASP A 2 39.18 23.86 -5.54
C ASP A 2 38.14 23.93 -4.43
N ILE A 3 37.67 22.76 -3.99
CA ILE A 3 36.63 22.63 -2.97
C ILE A 3 37.28 22.76 -1.59
N SER A 4 36.66 23.52 -0.68
CA SER A 4 37.15 23.63 0.69
C SER A 4 37.19 22.25 1.38
N PRO A 5 38.23 21.89 2.15
CA PRO A 5 38.28 20.61 2.86
C PRO A 5 37.08 20.37 3.78
N ILE A 6 36.48 21.43 4.33
CA ILE A 6 35.29 21.38 5.18
C ILE A 6 34.06 20.99 4.34
N ASP A 7 33.93 21.54 3.13
CA ASP A 7 32.83 21.22 2.21
C ASP A 7 32.96 19.79 1.68
N LEU A 8 34.19 19.31 1.44
CA LEU A 8 34.45 17.92 1.06
C LEU A 8 33.94 16.93 2.13
N ILE A 9 34.23 17.19 3.41
CA ILE A 9 33.73 16.37 4.53
C ILE A 9 32.19 16.40 4.60
N ASN A 10 31.57 17.55 4.34
CA ASN A 10 30.11 17.67 4.34
C ASN A 10 29.47 16.92 3.16
N ILE A 11 30.08 16.99 1.97
CA ILE A 11 29.66 16.24 0.77
C ILE A 11 29.80 14.73 1.00
N GLU A 12 30.90 14.27 1.60
CA GLU A 12 31.11 12.86 1.93
C GLU A 12 30.07 12.36 2.94
N ARG A 13 29.86 13.08 4.05
CA ARG A 13 28.82 12.75 5.05
C ARG A 13 27.42 12.69 4.45
N PHE A 14 27.07 13.66 3.59
CA PHE A 14 25.79 13.67 2.89
C PHE A 14 25.66 12.45 1.96
N SER A 15 26.71 12.14 1.19
CA SER A 15 26.74 11.00 0.27
C SER A 15 26.58 9.66 1.01
N THR A 16 27.32 9.46 2.11
CA THR A 16 27.17 8.28 2.99
C THR A 16 25.75 8.17 3.53
N ARG A 17 25.12 9.28 3.95
CA ARG A 17 23.74 9.27 4.44
C ARG A 17 22.74 8.93 3.34
N VAL A 18 22.94 9.40 2.11
CA VAL A 18 22.12 9.05 0.94
C VAL A 18 22.24 7.57 0.60
N VAL A 19 23.44 6.99 0.64
CA VAL A 19 23.67 5.55 0.44
C VAL A 19 22.94 4.73 1.51
N ALA A 20 23.12 5.05 2.79
CA ALA A 20 22.44 4.34 3.89
C ALA A 20 20.90 4.41 3.78
N LEU A 21 20.33 5.53 3.32
CA LEU A 21 18.89 5.65 3.06
C LEU A 21 18.42 4.83 1.85
N ALA A 22 19.27 4.66 0.83
CA ALA A 22 18.98 3.80 -0.31
C ALA A 22 19.00 2.31 0.07
N GLU A 23 19.97 1.88 0.88
CA GLU A 23 20.05 0.52 1.44
C GLU A 23 18.85 0.21 2.35
N TYR A 24 18.51 1.13 3.26
CA TYR A 24 17.34 0.99 4.13
C TYR A 24 16.02 0.87 3.33
N ARG A 25 15.89 1.63 2.23
CA ARG A 25 14.74 1.52 1.31
C ARG A 25 14.66 0.14 0.64
N LEU A 26 15.78 -0.48 0.27
CA LEU A 26 15.81 -1.84 -0.28
C LEU A 26 15.39 -2.87 0.78
N GLY A 27 15.89 -2.75 2.01
CA GLY A 27 15.48 -3.59 3.14
C GLY A 27 13.97 -3.51 3.42
N LEU A 28 13.40 -2.30 3.43
CA LEU A 28 11.96 -2.08 3.58
C LEU A 28 11.14 -2.68 2.43
N GLN A 29 11.66 -2.66 1.19
CA GLN A 29 10.97 -3.24 0.05
C GLN A 29 10.89 -4.78 0.16
N GLU A 30 11.98 -5.44 0.56
CA GLU A 30 11.96 -6.89 0.78
C GLU A 30 11.10 -7.27 2.00
N TYR A 31 11.16 -6.50 3.09
CA TYR A 31 10.26 -6.70 4.23
C TYR A 31 8.78 -6.59 3.81
N LEU A 32 8.43 -5.59 2.98
CA LEU A 32 7.07 -5.44 2.45
C LEU A 32 6.67 -6.64 1.59
N ARG A 33 7.59 -7.16 0.74
CA ARG A 33 7.37 -8.36 -0.08
C ARG A 33 7.06 -9.58 0.78
N CYS A 34 7.93 -9.89 1.75
CA CYS A 34 7.74 -11.00 2.68
C CYS A 34 6.43 -10.87 3.48
N LYS A 35 6.13 -9.66 3.98
CA LYS A 35 4.92 -9.44 4.78
C LYS A 35 3.64 -9.53 3.94
N MET A 36 3.66 -9.03 2.71
CA MET A 36 2.52 -9.14 1.79
C MET A 36 2.26 -10.60 1.39
N ALA A 37 3.32 -11.38 1.11
CA ALA A 37 3.17 -12.81 0.82
C ALA A 37 2.57 -13.61 1.99
N GLN A 38 2.80 -13.17 3.24
CA GLN A 38 2.18 -13.77 4.43
C GLN A 38 0.71 -13.36 4.62
N VAL A 39 0.37 -12.09 4.34
CA VAL A 39 -0.93 -11.49 4.71
C VAL A 39 -1.96 -11.50 3.57
N ALA A 40 -1.53 -11.26 2.33
CA ALA A 40 -2.42 -11.18 1.17
C ALA A 40 -1.72 -11.65 -0.13
N PRO A 41 -1.39 -12.94 -0.25
CA PRO A 41 -0.70 -13.47 -1.42
C PRO A 41 -1.52 -13.37 -2.72
N ASN A 42 -2.85 -13.48 -2.67
CA ASN A 42 -3.66 -13.39 -3.90
C ASN A 42 -3.68 -11.97 -4.46
N LEU A 43 -3.79 -10.97 -3.59
CA LEU A 43 -3.70 -9.56 -3.97
C LEU A 43 -2.29 -9.20 -4.50
N ALA A 44 -1.24 -9.76 -3.89
CA ALA A 44 0.14 -9.62 -4.34
C ALA A 44 0.34 -10.20 -5.75
N ALA A 45 -0.07 -11.45 -5.98
CA ALA A 45 0.04 -12.11 -7.28
C ALA A 45 -0.76 -11.39 -8.39
N LEU A 46 -1.90 -10.78 -8.04
CA LEU A 46 -2.78 -10.09 -8.99
C LEU A 46 -2.31 -8.68 -9.39
N ILE A 47 -1.75 -7.87 -8.48
CA ILE A 47 -1.44 -6.44 -8.75
C ILE A 47 0.01 -6.04 -8.42
N GLY A 48 0.78 -6.90 -7.75
CA GLY A 48 2.09 -6.59 -7.17
C GLY A 48 2.01 -6.02 -5.75
N GLU A 49 3.03 -6.29 -4.93
CA GLU A 49 2.98 -6.03 -3.49
C GLU A 49 2.82 -4.53 -3.16
N VAL A 50 3.51 -3.65 -3.88
CA VAL A 50 3.50 -2.19 -3.62
C VAL A 50 2.12 -1.58 -3.86
N VAL A 51 1.40 -2.02 -4.90
CA VAL A 51 0.05 -1.52 -5.20
C VAL A 51 -0.97 -2.13 -4.23
N GLY A 52 -0.85 -3.43 -3.92
CA GLY A 52 -1.66 -4.09 -2.90
C GLY A 52 -1.53 -3.43 -1.52
N ALA A 53 -0.30 -3.15 -1.08
CA ALA A 53 -0.01 -2.44 0.16
C ALA A 53 -0.67 -1.06 0.22
N ARG A 54 -0.61 -0.29 -0.87
CA ARG A 54 -1.21 1.03 -0.95
C ARG A 54 -2.75 0.99 -0.90
N LEU A 55 -3.37 -0.03 -1.50
CA LEU A 55 -4.82 -0.24 -1.40
C LEU A 55 -5.25 -0.60 0.03
N ILE A 56 -4.50 -1.49 0.71
CA ILE A 56 -4.76 -1.88 2.11
C ILE A 56 -4.58 -0.67 3.04
N SER A 57 -3.49 0.08 2.87
CA SER A 57 -3.18 1.28 3.66
C SER A 57 -4.27 2.36 3.51
N HIS A 58 -4.73 2.65 2.29
CA HIS A 58 -5.78 3.65 2.05
C HIS A 58 -7.17 3.20 2.53
N ALA A 59 -7.43 1.89 2.60
CA ALA A 59 -8.63 1.33 3.25
C ALA A 59 -8.50 1.23 4.79
N GLY A 60 -7.32 1.52 5.35
CA GLY A 60 -6.98 1.36 6.77
C GLY A 60 -6.72 -0.09 7.20
N SER A 61 -7.42 -1.07 6.61
CA SER A 61 -7.21 -2.50 6.90
C SER A 61 -7.61 -3.40 5.74
N LEU A 62 -7.08 -4.64 5.73
CA LEU A 62 -7.50 -5.68 4.79
C LEU A 62 -8.99 -6.04 4.97
N THR A 63 -9.49 -6.03 6.21
CA THR A 63 -10.91 -6.29 6.54
C THR A 63 -11.84 -5.21 5.96
N ASN A 64 -11.42 -3.94 5.95
CA ASN A 64 -12.17 -2.86 5.32
C ASN A 64 -12.10 -2.95 3.79
N LEU A 65 -10.93 -3.25 3.23
CA LEU A 65 -10.75 -3.46 1.80
C LEU A 65 -11.60 -4.62 1.27
N ALA A 66 -11.75 -5.70 2.04
CA ALA A 66 -12.63 -6.82 1.71
C ALA A 66 -14.13 -6.45 1.74
N LYS A 67 -14.54 -5.57 2.67
CA LYS A 67 -15.92 -5.05 2.76
C LYS A 67 -16.29 -4.09 1.63
N TYR A 68 -15.33 -3.32 1.11
CA TYR A 68 -15.60 -2.38 0.03
C TYR A 68 -16.16 -3.06 -1.23
N PRO A 69 -17.09 -2.40 -1.95
CA PRO A 69 -17.52 -2.85 -3.27
C PRO A 69 -16.47 -2.52 -4.32
N ALA A 70 -16.44 -3.29 -5.41
CA ALA A 70 -15.45 -3.11 -6.47
C ALA A 70 -15.50 -1.74 -7.15
N SER A 71 -16.66 -1.07 -7.16
CA SER A 71 -16.81 0.32 -7.61
C SER A 71 -15.98 1.30 -6.78
N THR A 72 -15.94 1.13 -5.44
CA THR A 72 -15.10 1.92 -4.54
C THR A 72 -13.62 1.58 -4.73
N VAL A 73 -13.27 0.29 -4.84
CA VAL A 73 -11.89 -0.15 -5.12
C VAL A 73 -11.37 0.42 -6.46
N GLN A 74 -12.23 0.57 -7.46
CA GLN A 74 -11.88 1.15 -8.76
C GLN A 74 -11.38 2.61 -8.65
N ILE A 75 -11.97 3.40 -7.74
CA ILE A 75 -11.74 4.84 -7.57
C ILE A 75 -10.92 5.19 -6.33
N LEU A 76 -10.47 4.19 -5.56
CA LEU A 76 -9.76 4.36 -4.29
C LEU A 76 -8.53 5.27 -4.50
N GLY A 77 -8.38 6.34 -3.72
CA GLY A 77 -7.37 7.40 -3.88
C GLY A 77 -7.72 8.51 -4.88
N ALA A 78 -8.85 8.43 -5.59
CA ALA A 78 -9.36 9.48 -6.49
C ALA A 78 -10.66 10.14 -5.99
N GLU A 79 -11.02 9.94 -4.71
CA GLU A 79 -12.30 10.36 -4.12
C GLU A 79 -12.49 11.88 -4.20
N LYS A 80 -11.45 12.66 -3.89
CA LYS A 80 -11.48 14.13 -4.01
C LYS A 80 -11.83 14.61 -5.43
N ALA A 81 -11.36 13.89 -6.45
CA ALA A 81 -11.69 14.19 -7.84
C ALA A 81 -13.11 13.74 -8.21
N LEU A 82 -13.58 12.60 -7.67
CA LEU A 82 -14.96 12.14 -7.85
C LEU A 82 -15.95 13.14 -7.23
N PHE A 83 -15.78 13.52 -5.96
CA PHE A 83 -16.70 14.43 -5.28
C PHE A 83 -16.73 15.81 -5.94
N ARG A 84 -15.57 16.31 -6.43
CA ARG A 84 -15.52 17.53 -7.24
C ARG A 84 -16.33 17.39 -8.54
N ALA A 85 -16.14 16.29 -9.28
CA ALA A 85 -16.87 16.04 -10.52
C ALA A 85 -18.39 15.89 -10.29
N LEU A 86 -18.82 15.24 -9.20
CA LEU A 86 -20.23 15.16 -8.82
C LEU A 86 -20.81 16.54 -8.51
N LYS A 87 -20.09 17.39 -7.77
CA LYS A 87 -20.52 18.76 -7.42
C LYS A 87 -20.62 19.67 -8.65
N THR A 88 -19.70 19.55 -9.60
CA THR A 88 -19.67 20.39 -10.83
C THR A 88 -20.36 19.76 -12.04
N LYS A 89 -20.97 18.57 -11.90
CA LYS A 89 -21.47 17.74 -13.01
C LYS A 89 -20.43 17.49 -14.12
N GLY A 90 -19.15 17.42 -13.74
CA GLY A 90 -18.02 17.17 -14.64
C GLY A 90 -17.73 15.68 -14.87
N ASN A 91 -16.68 15.41 -15.64
CA ASN A 91 -16.22 14.04 -15.90
C ASN A 91 -15.68 13.37 -14.62
N THR A 92 -16.22 12.20 -14.27
CA THR A 92 -15.76 11.41 -13.12
C THR A 92 -14.47 10.63 -13.41
N PRO A 93 -13.59 10.43 -12.42
CA PRO A 93 -12.39 9.62 -12.58
C PRO A 93 -12.74 8.14 -12.83
N LYS A 94 -11.98 7.48 -13.70
CA LYS A 94 -12.20 6.07 -14.11
C LYS A 94 -11.27 5.07 -13.42
N TYR A 95 -10.33 5.56 -12.63
CA TYR A 95 -9.30 4.80 -11.93
C TYR A 95 -8.74 5.65 -10.79
N GLY A 96 -8.39 5.00 -9.69
CA GLY A 96 -7.59 5.56 -8.60
C GLY A 96 -6.22 4.88 -8.52
N LEU A 97 -5.82 4.44 -7.32
CA LEU A 97 -4.53 3.80 -7.03
C LEU A 97 -4.23 2.58 -7.93
N ILE A 98 -5.26 1.84 -8.36
CA ILE A 98 -5.13 0.71 -9.29
C ILE A 98 -4.54 1.11 -10.66
N PHE A 99 -4.53 2.40 -11.03
CA PHE A 99 -3.94 2.89 -12.28
C PHE A 99 -2.45 2.54 -12.43
N HIS A 100 -1.73 2.41 -11.31
CA HIS A 100 -0.31 2.02 -11.31
C HIS A 100 -0.08 0.52 -11.55
N SER A 101 -1.13 -0.28 -11.75
CA SER A 101 -1.00 -1.67 -12.18
C SER A 101 -0.46 -1.78 -13.61
N THR A 102 0.39 -2.78 -13.84
CA THR A 102 0.99 -3.06 -15.16
C THR A 102 -0.07 -3.29 -16.24
N PHE A 103 -1.18 -3.95 -15.92
CA PHE A 103 -2.31 -4.21 -16.82
C PHE A 103 -2.94 -2.93 -17.39
N ILE A 104 -3.13 -1.89 -16.57
CA ILE A 104 -3.68 -0.61 -17.02
C ILE A 104 -2.62 0.24 -17.75
N GLY A 105 -1.34 0.04 -17.42
CA GLY A 105 -0.21 0.57 -18.18
C GLY A 105 -0.22 0.13 -19.64
N ARG A 106 -0.24 -1.19 -19.88
CA ARG A 106 -0.23 -1.82 -21.22
C ARG A 106 -1.48 -1.53 -22.05
N ALA A 107 -2.64 -1.43 -21.41
CA ALA A 107 -3.93 -1.30 -22.09
C ALA A 107 -4.06 -0.04 -22.98
N ALA A 108 -4.64 -0.20 -24.18
CA ALA A 108 -4.98 0.93 -25.04
C ALA A 108 -5.90 1.96 -24.33
N ALA A 109 -5.67 3.26 -24.57
CA ALA A 109 -6.33 4.36 -23.84
C ALA A 109 -7.87 4.28 -23.80
N LYS A 110 -8.50 3.81 -24.89
CA LYS A 110 -9.96 3.59 -24.98
C LYS A 110 -10.45 2.48 -24.03
N ASN A 111 -9.63 1.46 -23.80
CA ASN A 111 -9.94 0.26 -23.01
C ASN A 111 -9.50 0.35 -21.54
N LYS A 112 -8.59 1.28 -21.17
CA LYS A 112 -8.13 1.49 -19.78
C LYS A 112 -9.26 1.54 -18.75
N GLY A 113 -10.36 2.25 -19.05
CA GLY A 113 -11.52 2.32 -18.15
C GLY A 113 -12.32 1.01 -18.00
N ARG A 114 -12.34 0.16 -19.04
CA ARG A 114 -13.00 -1.15 -19.02
C ARG A 114 -12.17 -2.17 -18.23
N ILE A 115 -10.86 -2.17 -18.45
CA ILE A 115 -9.91 -3.04 -17.75
C ILE A 115 -9.77 -2.62 -16.29
N SER A 116 -9.74 -1.33 -15.98
CA SER A 116 -9.79 -0.78 -14.61
C SER A 116 -10.95 -1.37 -13.79
N ARG A 117 -12.17 -1.37 -14.34
CA ARG A 117 -13.35 -1.98 -13.69
C ARG A 117 -13.22 -3.50 -13.54
N TYR A 118 -12.73 -4.20 -14.57
CA TYR A 118 -12.54 -5.65 -14.51
C TYR A 118 -11.51 -6.05 -13.46
N LEU A 119 -10.37 -5.35 -13.41
CA LEU A 119 -9.33 -5.53 -12.42
C LEU A 119 -9.86 -5.26 -11.01
N ALA A 120 -10.57 -4.14 -10.78
CA ALA A 120 -11.16 -3.83 -9.48
C ALA A 120 -12.09 -4.93 -8.95
N ASN A 121 -12.91 -5.53 -9.83
CA ASN A 121 -13.74 -6.69 -9.48
C ASN A 121 -12.87 -7.88 -9.03
N LYS A 122 -11.79 -8.19 -9.75
CA LYS A 122 -10.87 -9.29 -9.43
C LYS A 122 -10.08 -9.04 -8.14
N CYS A 123 -9.64 -7.80 -7.91
CA CYS A 123 -8.98 -7.36 -6.68
C CYS A 123 -9.89 -7.50 -5.46
N THR A 124 -11.19 -7.18 -5.63
CA THR A 124 -12.18 -7.30 -4.54
C THR A 124 -12.51 -8.76 -4.20
N ILE A 125 -12.39 -9.68 -5.19
CA ILE A 125 -12.50 -11.13 -4.94
C ILE A 125 -11.23 -11.62 -4.22
N ALA A 126 -10.05 -11.25 -4.72
CA ALA A 126 -8.76 -11.62 -4.11
C ALA A 126 -8.64 -11.14 -2.66
N SER A 127 -8.97 -9.87 -2.37
CA SER A 127 -8.90 -9.30 -1.01
C SER A 127 -9.86 -9.98 -0.02
N ARG A 128 -11.02 -10.46 -0.49
CA ARG A 128 -11.95 -11.25 0.33
C ARG A 128 -11.42 -12.65 0.62
N ILE A 129 -10.81 -13.31 -0.38
CA ILE A 129 -10.17 -14.62 -0.19
C ILE A 129 -9.01 -14.50 0.80
N ASP A 130 -8.12 -13.52 0.62
CA ASP A 130 -7.01 -13.25 1.53
C ASP A 130 -7.47 -12.90 2.96
N CYS A 131 -8.58 -12.16 3.11
CA CYS A 131 -9.08 -11.75 4.42
C CYS A 131 -9.83 -12.85 5.19
N PHE A 132 -10.49 -13.78 4.50
CA PHE A 132 -11.38 -14.79 5.12
C PHE A 132 -10.89 -16.23 5.01
N SER A 133 -9.77 -16.50 4.31
CA SER A 133 -9.16 -17.84 4.29
C SER A 133 -8.31 -18.09 5.52
N GLU A 134 -8.50 -19.23 6.18
CA GLU A 134 -7.61 -19.73 7.24
C GLU A 134 -6.19 -20.01 6.75
N VAL A 135 -6.06 -20.43 5.49
CA VAL A 135 -4.79 -20.76 4.84
C VAL A 135 -4.63 -19.88 3.61
N PRO A 136 -3.84 -18.80 3.67
CA PRO A 136 -3.58 -17.96 2.51
C PRO A 136 -2.72 -18.75 1.50
N THR A 137 -3.20 -18.84 0.26
CA THR A 137 -2.54 -19.52 -0.87
C THR A 137 -2.50 -18.56 -2.06
N SER A 138 -1.49 -18.65 -2.95
CA SER A 138 -1.35 -17.77 -4.13
C SER A 138 -2.25 -18.18 -5.32
N VAL A 139 -2.71 -19.43 -5.33
CA VAL A 139 -3.36 -20.11 -6.46
C VAL A 139 -4.51 -19.31 -7.06
N TYR A 140 -5.36 -18.69 -6.23
CA TYR A 140 -6.47 -17.89 -6.73
C TYR A 140 -5.96 -16.61 -7.40
N GLY A 141 -4.97 -15.93 -6.85
CA GLY A 141 -4.35 -14.74 -7.41
C GLY A 141 -3.73 -14.99 -8.79
N ASP A 142 -3.00 -16.10 -8.94
CA ASP A 142 -2.39 -16.51 -10.20
C ASP A 142 -3.45 -16.82 -11.29
N LYS A 143 -4.51 -17.56 -10.93
CA LYS A 143 -5.64 -17.84 -11.84
C LYS A 143 -6.45 -16.58 -12.19
N LEU A 144 -6.69 -15.70 -11.21
CA LEU A 144 -7.36 -14.40 -11.43
C LEU A 144 -6.51 -13.47 -12.31
N ARG A 145 -5.18 -13.51 -12.17
CA ARG A 145 -4.24 -12.78 -13.03
C ARG A 145 -4.31 -13.29 -14.47
N GLY A 146 -4.28 -14.60 -14.68
CA GLY A 146 -4.46 -15.22 -15.99
C GLY A 146 -5.73 -14.74 -16.70
N GLN A 147 -6.86 -14.63 -15.97
CA GLN A 147 -8.10 -14.08 -16.51
C GLN A 147 -8.02 -12.57 -16.88
N VAL A 148 -7.23 -11.77 -16.16
CA VAL A 148 -6.98 -10.36 -16.53
C VAL A 148 -6.10 -10.28 -17.77
N GLU A 149 -5.15 -11.19 -17.93
CA GLU A 149 -4.29 -11.29 -19.12
C GLU A 149 -5.09 -11.76 -20.35
N GLU A 150 -5.90 -12.82 -20.25
CA GLU A 150 -6.87 -13.23 -21.29
C GLU A 150 -7.87 -12.11 -21.63
N ARG A 151 -8.28 -11.30 -20.64
CA ARG A 151 -9.18 -10.17 -20.90
C ARG A 151 -8.48 -8.98 -21.55
N LEU A 152 -7.16 -8.84 -21.39
CA LEU A 152 -6.36 -7.86 -22.11
C LEU A 152 -6.18 -8.30 -23.56
N SER A 153 -5.78 -9.56 -23.82
CA SER A 153 -5.63 -10.08 -25.18
C SER A 153 -6.95 -10.06 -25.96
N PHE A 154 -8.10 -10.35 -25.33
CA PHE A 154 -9.42 -10.15 -25.95
C PHE A 154 -9.64 -8.73 -26.52
N TYR A 155 -9.04 -7.70 -25.93
CA TYR A 155 -9.15 -6.33 -26.43
C TYR A 155 -8.11 -5.96 -27.51
N GLU A 156 -7.18 -6.86 -27.80
CA GLU A 156 -6.10 -6.73 -28.79
C GLU A 156 -6.33 -7.66 -30.00
N THR A 157 -6.58 -8.95 -29.77
CA THR A 157 -6.79 -9.99 -30.79
C THR A 157 -8.26 -10.33 -31.03
N GLY A 158 -9.12 -10.19 -30.01
CA GLY A 158 -10.53 -10.58 -30.05
C GLY A 158 -10.85 -11.98 -29.50
N ASP A 159 -9.86 -12.73 -29.03
CA ASP A 159 -10.03 -14.11 -28.55
C ASP A 159 -10.92 -14.20 -27.29
N VAL A 160 -11.95 -15.04 -27.34
CA VAL A 160 -12.95 -15.12 -26.25
C VAL A 160 -12.30 -15.70 -24.97
N PRO A 161 -12.26 -14.94 -23.86
CA PRO A 161 -11.62 -15.39 -22.62
C PRO A 161 -12.43 -16.49 -21.93
N ARG A 162 -11.77 -17.31 -21.10
CA ARG A 162 -12.41 -18.45 -20.42
C ARG A 162 -13.52 -17.98 -19.48
N LYS A 163 -14.53 -18.83 -19.29
CA LYS A 163 -15.61 -18.58 -18.33
C LYS A 163 -15.06 -18.60 -16.91
N ASN A 164 -15.49 -17.64 -16.09
CA ASN A 164 -15.03 -17.53 -14.71
C ASN A 164 -15.34 -18.78 -13.86
N LEU A 165 -16.44 -19.46 -14.14
CA LEU A 165 -16.86 -20.65 -13.39
C LEU A 165 -15.85 -21.78 -13.48
N ASP A 166 -15.25 -21.99 -14.64
CA ASP A 166 -14.40 -23.15 -14.91
C ASP A 166 -13.00 -22.94 -14.31
N VAL A 167 -12.43 -21.75 -14.51
CA VAL A 167 -11.18 -21.32 -13.87
C VAL A 167 -11.29 -21.32 -12.33
N MET A 168 -12.42 -20.90 -11.76
CA MET A 168 -12.61 -20.94 -10.30
C MET A 168 -12.79 -22.37 -9.77
N LYS A 169 -13.39 -23.30 -10.53
CA LYS A 169 -13.44 -24.72 -10.15
C LYS A 169 -12.05 -25.37 -10.15
N GLU A 170 -11.22 -25.06 -11.13
CA GLU A 170 -9.81 -25.47 -11.16
C GLU A 170 -9.06 -24.90 -9.94
N ALA A 171 -9.18 -23.58 -9.72
CA ALA A 171 -8.52 -22.90 -8.61
C ALA A 171 -8.92 -23.46 -7.25
N VAL A 172 -10.19 -23.84 -7.03
CA VAL A 172 -10.63 -24.49 -5.79
C VAL A 172 -9.96 -25.84 -5.59
N LYS A 173 -9.86 -26.69 -6.63
CA LYS A 173 -9.18 -28.00 -6.52
C LYS A 173 -7.70 -27.83 -6.18
N GLU A 174 -6.99 -27.04 -6.96
CA GLU A 174 -5.57 -26.77 -6.75
C GLU A 174 -5.31 -26.12 -5.38
N ALA A 175 -6.17 -25.20 -4.93
CA ALA A 175 -6.07 -24.60 -3.61
C ALA A 175 -6.39 -25.59 -2.49
N THR A 176 -7.33 -26.52 -2.64
CA THR A 176 -7.55 -27.58 -1.64
C THR A 176 -6.34 -28.50 -1.54
N ASP A 177 -5.76 -28.92 -2.66
CA ASP A 177 -4.60 -29.80 -2.68
C ASP A 177 -3.40 -29.14 -1.98
N VAL A 178 -3.08 -27.90 -2.37
CA VAL A 178 -2.03 -27.07 -1.74
C VAL A 178 -2.33 -26.81 -0.26
N ALA A 179 -3.58 -26.55 0.13
CA ALA A 179 -3.96 -26.35 1.53
C ALA A 179 -3.80 -27.64 2.36
N THR A 180 -4.13 -28.83 1.82
CA THR A 180 -3.89 -30.10 2.52
C THR A 180 -2.39 -30.38 2.68
N GLU A 181 -1.56 -30.07 1.67
CA GLU A 181 -0.11 -30.17 1.80
C GLU A 181 0.44 -29.22 2.89
N ILE A 182 -0.04 -27.97 2.91
CA ILE A 182 0.38 -26.98 3.91
C ILE A 182 -0.02 -27.46 5.31
N LYS A 183 -1.27 -27.88 5.52
CA LYS A 183 -1.73 -28.45 6.80
C LYS A 183 -0.88 -29.67 7.22
N ARG A 184 -0.62 -30.61 6.31
CA ARG A 184 0.24 -31.79 6.55
C ARG A 184 1.71 -31.43 6.84
N LYS A 185 2.25 -30.38 6.23
CA LYS A 185 3.61 -29.85 6.49
C LYS A 185 3.69 -29.16 7.85
N LEU A 186 2.65 -28.43 8.25
CA LEU A 186 2.52 -27.80 9.57
C LEU A 186 2.42 -28.84 10.70
N GLU A 187 1.53 -29.82 10.57
CA GLU A 187 1.40 -30.93 11.54
C GLU A 187 2.71 -31.71 11.73
N LYS A 188 3.45 -31.98 10.64
CA LYS A 188 4.76 -32.64 10.69
C LYS A 188 5.79 -31.78 11.44
N LYS A 189 5.81 -30.45 11.21
CA LYS A 189 6.67 -29.53 11.97
C LYS A 189 6.30 -29.51 13.45
N GLU A 190 5.01 -29.45 13.78
CA GLU A 190 4.53 -29.42 15.17
C GLU A 190 4.85 -30.72 15.92
N LYS A 191 4.59 -31.89 15.31
CA LYS A 191 4.98 -33.20 15.86
C LYS A 191 6.50 -33.31 16.07
N LYS A 192 7.32 -32.75 15.15
CA LYS A 192 8.78 -32.70 15.30
C LYS A 192 9.22 -31.74 16.42
N ARG A 193 8.49 -30.63 16.65
CA ARG A 193 8.75 -29.69 17.74
C ARG A 193 8.42 -30.32 19.10
N LYS A 194 7.22 -30.88 19.26
CA LYS A 194 6.80 -31.61 20.48
C LYS A 194 7.74 -32.78 20.83
N LYS A 195 8.25 -33.51 19.82
CA LYS A 195 9.25 -34.58 20.05
C LYS A 195 10.63 -34.04 20.49
N ARG A 196 11.02 -32.83 20.09
CA ARG A 196 12.23 -32.16 20.58
C ARG A 196 12.04 -31.62 22.00
N GLU A 197 10.92 -30.92 22.25
CA GLU A 197 10.55 -30.40 23.57
C GLU A 197 10.52 -31.52 24.62
N LYS A 198 9.88 -32.66 24.33
CA LYS A 198 9.83 -33.82 25.25
C LYS A 198 11.23 -34.40 25.54
N LYS A 199 12.10 -34.51 24.53
CA LYS A 199 13.48 -34.98 24.72
C LYS A 199 14.30 -34.06 25.62
N MET A 200 14.18 -32.74 25.43
CA MET A 200 14.90 -31.76 26.27
C MET A 200 14.37 -31.73 27.71
N GLN A 201 13.10 -32.11 27.94
CA GLN A 201 12.55 -32.30 29.28
C GLN A 201 12.98 -33.62 29.93
N GLU A 202 13.18 -34.67 29.14
CA GLU A 202 13.73 -35.95 29.62
C GLU A 202 15.22 -35.80 29.99
N ASP A 203 16.04 -35.17 29.15
CA ASP A 203 17.47 -34.90 29.42
C ASP A 203 17.68 -33.99 30.66
N ALA A 204 16.74 -33.08 30.96
CA ALA A 204 16.80 -32.20 32.14
C ALA A 204 16.30 -32.87 33.44
N GLY A 205 15.70 -34.06 33.35
CA GLY A 205 15.19 -34.82 34.50
C GLY A 205 16.23 -35.69 35.20
N GLU A 206 17.33 -36.04 34.52
CA GLU A 206 18.34 -36.97 35.04
C GLU A 206 19.50 -36.28 35.79
N THR A 207 19.53 -34.94 35.87
CA THR A 207 20.64 -34.17 36.45
C THR A 207 20.32 -33.44 37.77
N ASN A 208 19.50 -34.03 38.65
CA ASN A 208 19.34 -33.55 40.02
C ASN A 208 19.31 -34.70 41.04
N GLY A 209 20.47 -34.91 41.67
CA GLY A 209 20.74 -35.99 42.64
C GLY A 209 22.07 -35.78 43.36
N GLU A 210 22.13 -34.72 44.18
CA GLU A 210 23.05 -34.48 45.31
C GLU A 210 24.59 -34.38 45.08
N ALA A 211 25.09 -33.14 45.13
CA ALA A 211 26.07 -32.70 46.14
C ALA A 211 26.13 -31.15 46.20
N GLU A 212 26.41 -30.56 47.36
CA GLU A 212 26.18 -29.13 47.65
C GLU A 212 27.38 -28.18 47.43
N ALA A 213 27.03 -26.90 47.16
CA ALA A 213 27.66 -25.64 47.59
C ALA A 213 29.19 -25.43 47.58
N GLU A 214 29.67 -24.50 46.73
CA GLU A 214 30.03 -23.15 47.23
C GLU A 214 30.07 -22.07 46.11
N ASN A 215 29.95 -20.81 46.53
CA ASN A 215 29.60 -19.58 45.77
C ASN A 215 30.41 -19.22 44.50
N GLY A 216 29.74 -18.57 43.53
CA GLY A 216 30.38 -17.92 42.37
C GLY A 216 29.39 -17.23 41.41
N ASP A 217 29.02 -15.98 41.72
CA ASP A 217 28.08 -15.08 41.02
C ASP A 217 28.06 -15.13 39.47
N ALA A 218 26.89 -15.36 38.86
CA ALA A 218 26.65 -15.22 37.42
C ALA A 218 25.14 -15.04 37.09
N ASP A 219 24.65 -13.80 37.10
CA ASP A 219 23.28 -13.46 36.69
C ASP A 219 23.18 -13.40 35.14
N THR A 220 22.45 -14.31 34.50
CA THR A 220 22.18 -14.22 33.05
C THR A 220 20.83 -14.85 32.66
N LYS A 221 19.86 -13.98 32.36
CA LYS A 221 18.75 -14.30 31.45
C LYS A 221 19.20 -14.00 30.01
N PRO A 222 18.85 -14.85 29.03
CA PRO A 222 18.64 -14.37 27.66
C PRO A 222 17.15 -14.07 27.47
N ALA A 223 16.80 -12.79 27.57
CA ALA A 223 15.62 -12.26 26.88
C ALA A 223 15.94 -12.13 25.37
N ALA A 224 14.93 -11.78 24.57
CA ALA A 224 15.04 -11.60 23.13
C ALA A 224 16.23 -10.73 22.69
N GLU A 225 17.04 -11.23 21.75
CA GLU A 225 17.91 -10.38 20.93
C GLU A 225 17.09 -9.73 19.81
N GLU A 226 16.55 -8.56 20.11
CA GLU A 226 16.49 -7.48 19.13
C GLU A 226 17.88 -6.83 19.11
N VAL A 227 18.51 -6.73 17.93
CA VAL A 227 19.81 -6.05 17.79
C VAL A 227 19.58 -4.64 17.23
N GLU A 228 19.48 -3.67 18.13
CA GLU A 228 19.81 -2.27 17.82
C GLU A 228 21.23 -1.95 18.31
N MET A 229 21.95 -1.12 17.57
CA MET A 229 23.38 -0.85 17.76
C MET A 229 23.61 0.40 18.62
N GLU A 230 24.72 0.37 19.36
CA GLU A 230 25.00 1.17 20.57
C GLU A 230 24.95 2.72 20.41
N SER A 231 24.65 3.39 21.52
CA SER A 231 25.02 4.79 21.78
C SER A 231 25.85 4.88 23.06
N GLN A 232 26.84 5.77 23.08
CA GLN A 232 27.88 5.82 24.13
C GLN A 232 27.47 6.61 25.39
N ASN A 233 28.11 6.25 26.51
CA ASN A 233 27.83 6.72 27.87
C ASN A 233 27.98 8.23 28.13
N GLY A 234 27.19 8.71 29.09
CA GLY A 234 27.45 9.88 29.94
C GLY A 234 26.68 9.72 31.26
N ALA A 235 27.36 9.87 32.41
CA ALA A 235 26.82 9.52 33.73
C ALA A 235 25.90 10.62 34.34
N GLU A 236 25.03 10.26 35.29
CA GLU A 236 25.19 10.59 36.73
C GLU A 236 23.88 10.39 37.56
N GLU A 237 24.04 9.82 38.76
CA GLU A 237 23.16 9.76 39.97
C GLU A 237 21.64 9.42 39.96
N THR A 238 21.22 8.82 41.08
CA THR A 238 19.81 8.68 41.53
C THR A 238 19.69 9.15 42.98
N PRO A 239 18.50 9.58 43.47
CA PRO A 239 17.70 8.60 44.22
C PRO A 239 16.16 8.72 44.17
N ARG A 240 15.53 7.58 44.48
CA ARG A 240 14.09 7.26 44.56
C ARG A 240 13.18 8.28 45.29
N LYS A 241 11.91 8.36 44.84
CA LYS A 241 10.72 8.28 45.76
C LYS A 241 9.43 7.83 45.06
N LYS A 242 8.67 6.92 45.68
CA LYS A 242 7.32 6.50 45.25
C LYS A 242 6.25 7.47 45.76
N LYS A 243 5.28 7.87 44.93
CA LYS A 243 3.90 8.14 45.38
C LYS A 243 2.89 7.98 44.25
N LYS A 244 1.64 7.68 44.63
CA LYS A 244 0.56 7.16 43.77
C LYS A 244 -0.59 8.17 43.75
N ARG A 245 -1.00 8.74 42.60
CA ARG A 245 -2.40 9.05 42.22
C ARG A 245 -2.58 9.87 40.93
N LYS A 246 -3.45 9.33 40.06
CA LYS A 246 -4.59 9.97 39.35
C LYS A 246 -4.42 11.26 38.51
N SER A 247 -4.72 11.09 37.22
CA SER A 247 -5.49 12.00 36.33
C SER A 247 -5.22 13.51 36.32
N GLU A 248 -4.76 14.01 35.18
CA GLU A 248 -5.50 15.06 34.46
C GLU A 248 -5.22 15.00 32.95
N ALA A 249 -6.19 15.43 32.15
CA ALA A 249 -6.03 15.66 30.71
C ALA A 249 -5.85 17.16 30.49
N VAL A 250 -5.11 17.56 29.46
CA VAL A 250 -5.04 18.97 29.03
C VAL A 250 -5.44 19.06 27.57
N GLU A 251 -6.45 19.88 27.34
CA GLU A 251 -7.03 20.22 26.05
C GLU A 251 -6.15 21.23 25.31
N VAL A 252 -6.27 21.32 23.99
CA VAL A 252 -5.87 22.52 23.25
C VAL A 252 -7.02 22.96 22.36
N ALA A 253 -7.78 23.91 22.90
CA ALA A 253 -8.58 24.95 22.24
C ALA A 253 -9.14 24.68 20.83
N VAL A 254 -10.44 24.37 20.79
CA VAL A 254 -11.31 24.80 19.69
C VAL A 254 -11.65 26.28 19.91
N VAL A 255 -11.69 27.08 18.84
CA VAL A 255 -12.31 28.41 18.84
C VAL A 255 -13.43 28.39 17.80
N GLU A 256 -14.68 28.40 18.28
CA GLU A 256 -15.87 28.75 17.51
C GLU A 256 -16.33 30.13 17.97
N GLU A 257 -16.76 30.98 17.05
CA GLU A 257 -17.69 32.07 17.38
C GLU A 257 -18.58 32.40 16.18
N GLU A 258 -19.87 32.60 16.46
CA GLU A 258 -20.95 32.96 15.53
C GLU A 258 -21.73 34.15 16.14
N THR A 259 -22.48 34.96 15.39
CA THR A 259 -23.13 34.73 14.10
C THR A 259 -23.27 36.07 13.31
N GLU A 260 -24.11 36.06 12.27
CA GLU A 260 -24.89 37.20 11.76
C GLU A 260 -24.33 38.11 10.63
N THR A 261 -25.09 38.12 9.54
CA THR A 261 -25.23 39.24 8.58
C THR A 261 -26.61 39.85 8.80
N PRO A 262 -26.86 41.19 8.67
CA PRO A 262 -26.95 41.80 7.33
C PRO A 262 -26.68 43.32 7.20
N SER A 263 -26.50 43.81 5.96
CA SER A 263 -27.25 44.96 5.35
C SER A 263 -26.52 45.66 4.18
N LYS A 264 -27.25 46.48 3.41
CA LYS A 264 -26.82 47.14 2.16
C LYS A 264 -26.43 48.62 2.37
N LYS A 265 -25.39 49.14 1.71
CA LYS A 265 -25.40 50.49 1.07
C LYS A 265 -24.20 50.82 0.16
N LYS A 266 -24.41 51.76 -0.78
CA LYS A 266 -23.48 52.27 -1.82
C LYS A 266 -22.63 53.46 -1.30
N LYS A 267 -21.36 53.62 -1.74
CA LYS A 267 -20.85 54.80 -2.54
C LYS A 267 -19.31 54.88 -2.75
N LYS A 268 -18.91 55.00 -4.03
CA LYS A 268 -17.92 55.90 -4.69
C LYS A 268 -16.50 56.21 -4.12
N ARG A 269 -15.49 55.99 -5.01
CA ARG A 269 -14.29 56.81 -5.36
C ARG A 269 -13.14 56.91 -4.30
N LYS A 270 -11.85 57.14 -4.63
CA LYS A 270 -11.13 57.58 -5.87
C LYS A 270 -9.60 57.24 -5.82
N SER A 271 -8.93 57.11 -6.99
CA SER A 271 -7.48 57.33 -7.30
C SER A 271 -6.41 56.51 -6.51
N GLU A 272 -5.17 56.24 -6.96
CA GLU A 272 -4.22 56.68 -8.03
C GLU A 272 -3.58 55.41 -8.69
N ALA A 273 -3.21 55.28 -9.97
CA ALA A 273 -2.43 56.06 -10.96
C ALA A 273 -0.89 55.87 -10.89
N ILE A 274 -0.35 54.98 -11.74
CA ILE A 274 1.06 54.92 -12.23
C ILE A 274 1.07 54.27 -13.64
N GLU A 275 1.88 54.80 -14.55
CA GLU A 275 2.10 54.39 -15.95
C GLU A 275 3.55 53.86 -16.17
N ALA A 276 4.00 53.31 -17.30
CA ALA A 276 3.51 53.35 -18.69
C ALA A 276 3.99 52.15 -19.56
N GLU A 277 3.29 51.96 -20.70
CA GLU A 277 3.78 51.72 -22.10
C GLU A 277 4.98 50.80 -22.48
N PRO A 278 5.10 50.38 -23.77
CA PRO A 278 4.12 50.30 -24.87
C PRO A 278 4.05 48.89 -25.53
N ALA A 279 3.35 48.79 -26.67
CA ALA A 279 3.08 47.55 -27.42
C ALA A 279 4.04 47.31 -28.61
N GLU A 280 4.04 46.09 -29.16
CA GLU A 280 4.50 45.79 -30.52
C GLU A 280 3.61 44.70 -31.16
N GLU A 281 3.80 44.43 -32.45
CA GLU A 281 2.69 44.22 -33.39
C GLU A 281 2.27 42.76 -33.70
N THR A 282 1.21 42.70 -34.51
CA THR A 282 0.54 41.55 -35.11
C THR A 282 1.42 40.51 -35.78
N GLU A 283 1.00 39.23 -35.74
CA GLU A 283 0.72 38.50 -36.99
C GLU A 283 -0.20 37.27 -36.77
N THR A 284 -1.14 37.06 -37.69
CA THR A 284 -1.81 35.77 -37.94
C THR A 284 -2.09 35.64 -39.43
N PRO A 285 -1.92 34.45 -40.02
CA PRO A 285 -2.87 34.06 -41.07
C PRO A 285 -3.33 32.57 -41.02
N VAL A 286 -4.61 32.38 -41.39
CA VAL A 286 -5.10 31.34 -42.35
C VAL A 286 -5.08 29.86 -41.89
N SER A 287 -6.22 29.30 -41.45
CA SER A 287 -7.24 28.53 -42.23
C SER A 287 -6.93 27.00 -42.30
N GLU A 288 -7.82 26.06 -42.64
CA GLU A 288 -9.22 26.13 -43.11
C GLU A 288 -10.01 24.87 -42.67
N LYS A 289 -11.36 24.95 -42.65
CA LYS A 289 -12.26 23.79 -42.48
C LYS A 289 -12.84 23.35 -43.82
N LYS A 290 -12.80 22.05 -44.19
CA LYS A 290 -14.02 21.22 -44.44
C LYS A 290 -13.82 19.80 -45.01
N LYS A 291 -14.89 19.01 -44.82
CA LYS A 291 -15.40 17.84 -45.59
C LYS A 291 -14.69 16.48 -45.47
N ARG A 292 -15.41 15.52 -44.90
CA ARG A 292 -15.88 14.29 -45.62
C ARG A 292 -16.90 13.47 -44.79
N LYS A 293 -18.14 13.34 -45.30
CA LYS A 293 -18.90 12.07 -45.47
C LYS A 293 -20.41 12.33 -45.67
N LYS A 294 -20.92 11.94 -46.84
CA LYS A 294 -21.95 10.91 -46.98
C LYS A 294 -21.99 10.46 -48.46
N LYS A 295 -22.21 9.17 -48.68
CA LYS A 295 -22.55 8.57 -49.97
C LYS A 295 -23.71 7.64 -49.64
N GLU A 296 -24.87 7.89 -50.23
CA GLU A 296 -26.00 6.97 -50.21
C GLU A 296 -26.06 6.25 -51.56
N THR A 297 -26.59 5.04 -51.57
CA THR A 297 -26.69 4.15 -52.72
C THR A 297 -28.07 3.55 -52.73
N THR A 298 -28.86 3.91 -53.75
CA THR A 298 -30.13 3.30 -54.15
C THR A 298 -30.27 3.54 -55.64
N ASP A 299 -29.95 2.53 -56.44
CA ASP A 299 -30.80 1.91 -57.47
C ASP A 299 -30.12 0.58 -57.88
#